data_AF-A0AAV2NKW5-F1
#
_entry.id   AF-A0AAV2NKW5-F1
#
_cell.length_a   1.000
_cell.length_b   1.000
_cell.length_c   1.000
_cell.angle_alpha   90.00
_cell.angle_beta   90.00
_cell.angle_gamma   90.00
#
_symmetry.space_group_name_H-M   'P 1'
#
loop_
_entity.id
_entity.type
_entity.pdbx_description
1 polymer ?
#
loop_
_entity_poly.entity_id
_entity_poly.type
_entity_poly.pdbx_seq_one_letter_code
_entity_poly.pdbx_strand_id
1 'polypeptide(L)'
;MEKLCSFKRVVDISEPILAEDSTFSMLALSLSAVLEQLDENAIHHDYLVALLFVLLAESGFSISSTSNTSKREQNTRLVRIPTDWKLLETGIYEVHFILRNLENIKSKFIAVPYGDKLILNIFPCIKEKKTYSMTVQTLKYVNPYSNNSLIRYMNLGEISHRFKDKLTTPLRTDILSASGLTGPSLQGLPIELRLEIADMLDLLDLQRLGLCSKEFYEFFLHLLSLK
;
A
#
# COMPACT_ATOMS: atom_id res chain seq x y z
N MET A 1 -14.36 -9.53 -22.10
CA MET A 1 -13.32 -8.55 -22.43
C MET A 1 -13.91 -7.16 -22.22
N GLU A 2 -13.70 -6.61 -21.03
CA GLU A 2 -14.08 -5.22 -20.75
C GLU A 2 -12.98 -4.32 -21.34
N LYS A 3 -13.38 -3.34 -22.16
CA LYS A 3 -12.47 -2.36 -22.77
C LYS A 3 -12.64 -1.05 -22.03
N LEU A 4 -11.57 -0.49 -21.47
CA LEU A 4 -11.61 0.81 -20.79
C LEU A 4 -11.20 1.92 -21.75
N CYS A 5 -12.01 2.98 -21.82
CA CYS A 5 -11.65 4.23 -22.47
C CYS A 5 -11.30 5.28 -21.41
N SER A 6 -10.08 5.80 -21.44
CA SER A 6 -9.82 7.21 -21.10
C SER A 6 -9.74 7.99 -22.41
N PHE A 7 -9.82 9.34 -22.36
CA PHE A 7 -9.84 10.23 -23.55
C PHE A 7 -8.68 10.00 -24.56
N LYS A 8 -7.67 9.18 -24.24
CA LYS A 8 -6.56 8.82 -25.13
C LYS A 8 -6.13 7.34 -25.16
N ARG A 9 -6.76 6.38 -24.46
CA ARG A 9 -6.27 4.99 -24.54
C ARG A 9 -7.28 3.89 -24.19
N VAL A 10 -7.15 2.78 -24.93
CA VAL A 10 -7.80 1.48 -24.69
C VAL A 10 -6.76 0.55 -24.08
N VAL A 11 -7.02 -0.01 -22.90
CA VAL A 11 -6.10 -0.93 -22.20
C VAL A 11 -6.83 -2.25 -21.92
N ASP A 12 -6.17 -3.37 -22.25
CA ASP A 12 -6.69 -4.72 -22.03
C ASP A 12 -6.42 -5.16 -20.56
N ILE A 13 -7.43 -5.75 -19.90
CA ILE A 13 -7.55 -5.82 -18.42
C ILE A 13 -7.03 -7.16 -17.85
N SER A 14 -6.37 -7.99 -18.66
CA SER A 14 -5.99 -9.37 -18.29
C SER A 14 -4.72 -9.49 -17.44
N GLU A 15 -3.84 -8.48 -17.41
CA GLU A 15 -2.54 -8.59 -16.74
C GLU A 15 -2.54 -8.06 -15.29
N PRO A 16 -1.86 -8.75 -14.35
CA PRO A 16 -1.72 -8.30 -12.97
C PRO A 16 -0.94 -6.98 -12.90
N ILE A 17 -1.34 -6.11 -11.97
CA ILE A 17 -0.69 -4.83 -11.72
C ILE A 17 0.52 -5.11 -10.84
N LEU A 18 1.69 -5.27 -11.44
CA LEU A 18 2.94 -5.39 -10.70
C LEU A 18 3.90 -4.33 -11.22
N ALA A 19 4.00 -3.22 -10.50
CA ALA A 19 4.99 -2.17 -10.78
C ALA A 19 6.41 -2.72 -10.70
N GLU A 20 6.62 -3.79 -9.93
CA GLU A 20 7.86 -4.56 -9.84
C GLU A 20 8.27 -5.26 -11.14
N ASP A 21 7.33 -5.57 -12.04
CA ASP A 21 7.61 -6.16 -13.34
C ASP A 21 8.12 -5.13 -14.36
N SER A 22 8.19 -3.85 -13.96
CA SER A 22 8.74 -2.81 -14.82
C SER A 22 10.24 -3.01 -14.99
N THR A 23 10.64 -3.26 -16.23
CA THR A 23 12.04 -3.43 -16.64
C THR A 23 12.51 -2.20 -17.42
N PHE A 24 13.82 -2.12 -17.68
CA PHE A 24 14.41 -1.05 -18.50
C PHE A 24 13.79 -0.92 -19.91
N SER A 25 13.09 -1.95 -20.37
CA SER A 25 12.41 -2.01 -21.68
C SER A 25 10.89 -1.85 -21.63
N MET A 26 10.25 -2.04 -20.47
CA MET A 26 8.78 -2.07 -20.36
C MET A 26 8.34 -1.57 -18.98
N LEU A 27 7.48 -0.56 -18.95
CA LEU A 27 6.83 -0.09 -17.72
C LEU A 27 5.48 -0.77 -17.53
N ALA A 28 5.12 -1.07 -16.29
CA ALA A 28 3.78 -1.48 -15.94
C ALA A 28 2.77 -0.40 -16.39
N LEU A 29 1.64 -0.85 -16.96
CA LEU A 29 0.60 0.03 -17.51
C LEU A 29 0.04 0.99 -16.46
N SER A 30 -0.12 0.54 -15.23
CA SER A 30 -0.54 1.38 -14.09
C SER A 30 0.44 2.52 -13.81
N LEU A 31 1.74 2.22 -13.82
CA LEU A 31 2.78 3.21 -13.59
C LEU A 31 2.82 4.22 -14.74
N SER A 32 2.76 3.77 -15.99
CA SER A 32 2.69 4.68 -17.15
C SER A 32 1.47 5.60 -17.10
N ALA A 33 0.31 5.08 -16.71
CA ALA A 33 -0.92 5.86 -16.64
C ALA A 33 -0.88 6.92 -15.52
N VAL A 34 -0.18 6.65 -14.42
CA VAL A 34 0.02 7.63 -13.34
C VAL A 34 1.05 8.68 -13.74
N LEU A 35 2.11 8.30 -14.44
CA LEU A 35 3.12 9.23 -14.95
C LEU A 35 2.55 10.22 -15.96
N GLU A 36 1.62 9.79 -16.82
CA GLU A 36 0.91 10.68 -17.75
C GLU A 36 0.04 11.73 -17.04
N GLN A 37 -0.29 11.54 -15.76
CA GLN A 37 -1.07 12.49 -14.95
C GLN A 37 -0.20 13.50 -14.18
N LEU A 38 1.14 13.33 -14.17
CA LEU A 38 2.04 14.25 -13.48
C LEU A 38 2.27 15.50 -14.33
N ASP A 39 2.41 16.64 -13.65
CA ASP A 39 2.75 17.91 -14.29
C ASP A 39 4.17 17.87 -14.90
N GLU A 40 4.40 18.67 -15.95
CA GLU A 40 5.71 18.81 -16.60
C GLU A 40 6.80 19.29 -15.63
N ASN A 41 6.41 19.98 -14.55
CA ASN A 41 7.30 20.50 -13.50
C ASN A 41 7.47 19.54 -12.31
N ALA A 42 7.07 18.27 -12.44
CA ALA A 42 7.16 17.30 -11.35
C ALA A 42 8.60 17.09 -10.86
N ILE A 43 8.77 17.09 -9.54
CA ILE A 43 10.06 16.83 -8.88
C ILE A 43 10.27 15.34 -8.61
N HIS A 44 11.50 14.90 -8.35
CA HIS A 44 11.82 13.50 -8.02
C HIS A 44 10.95 12.90 -6.90
N HIS A 45 10.56 13.70 -5.89
CA HIS A 45 9.63 13.26 -4.85
C HIS A 45 8.21 12.97 -5.40
N ASP A 46 7.75 13.73 -6.39
CA ASP A 46 6.44 13.53 -7.03
C ASP A 46 6.39 12.16 -7.73
N TYR A 47 7.46 11.81 -8.44
CA TYR A 47 7.59 10.50 -9.10
C TYR A 47 7.62 9.33 -8.11
N LEU A 48 8.25 9.53 -6.94
CA LEU A 48 8.25 8.50 -5.90
C LEU A 48 6.87 8.34 -5.29
N VAL A 49 6.18 9.44 -4.95
CA VAL A 49 4.82 9.39 -4.40
C VAL A 49 3.83 8.75 -5.39
N ALA A 50 3.94 9.07 -6.67
CA ALA A 50 3.19 8.42 -7.74
C ALA A 50 3.38 6.90 -7.74
N LEU A 51 4.62 6.42 -7.63
CA LEU A 51 4.93 4.99 -7.50
C LEU A 51 4.28 4.39 -6.24
N LEU A 52 4.34 5.08 -5.11
CA LEU A 52 3.74 4.60 -3.86
C LEU A 52 2.21 4.46 -3.96
N PHE A 53 1.54 5.34 -4.72
CA PHE A 53 0.10 5.21 -4.98
C PHE A 53 -0.22 3.97 -5.82
N VAL A 54 0.63 3.64 -6.80
CA VAL A 54 0.52 2.38 -7.55
C VAL A 54 0.66 1.19 -6.60
N LEU A 55 1.70 1.16 -5.76
CA LEU A 55 1.91 0.08 -4.79
C LEU A 55 0.77 -0.07 -3.77
N LEU A 56 0.16 1.04 -3.34
CA LEU A 56 -1.05 1.01 -2.51
C LEU A 56 -2.23 0.38 -3.25
N ALA A 57 -2.41 0.72 -4.53
CA ALA A 57 -3.47 0.14 -5.36
C ALA A 57 -3.27 -1.36 -5.62
N GLU A 58 -2.03 -1.81 -5.79
CA GLU A 58 -1.69 -3.24 -5.87
C GLU A 58 -2.05 -3.99 -4.59
N SER A 59 -1.85 -3.33 -3.45
CA SER A 59 -2.15 -3.90 -2.12
C SER A 59 -3.65 -3.95 -1.81
N GLY A 60 -4.49 -3.46 -2.73
CA GLY A 60 -5.95 -3.48 -2.64
C GLY A 60 -6.56 -2.19 -2.10
N PHE A 61 -5.81 -1.10 -1.98
CA PHE A 61 -6.36 0.20 -1.60
C PHE A 61 -6.87 0.97 -2.82
N SER A 62 -7.78 1.92 -2.57
CA SER A 62 -8.28 2.88 -3.55
C SER A 62 -8.27 4.27 -2.94
N ILE A 63 -7.86 5.27 -3.71
CA ILE A 63 -7.87 6.67 -3.28
C ILE A 63 -9.33 7.12 -3.13
N SER A 64 -9.68 7.65 -1.95
CA SER A 64 -11.01 8.20 -1.73
C SER A 64 -11.07 9.58 -2.37
N SER A 65 -11.55 9.67 -3.61
CA SER A 65 -11.81 10.96 -4.24
C SER A 65 -13.07 11.59 -3.64
N THR A 66 -12.98 12.86 -3.29
CA THR A 66 -14.10 13.73 -2.89
C THR A 66 -14.98 14.17 -4.06
N SER A 67 -14.55 13.91 -5.31
CA SER A 67 -15.34 14.27 -6.48
C SER A 67 -16.47 13.26 -6.73
N ASN A 68 -17.69 13.77 -6.94
CA ASN A 68 -18.92 13.03 -7.28
C ASN A 68 -18.82 12.36 -8.67
N THR A 69 -17.78 11.57 -8.90
CA THR A 69 -17.64 10.76 -10.12
C THR A 69 -18.52 9.54 -9.97
N SER A 70 -19.46 9.41 -10.90
CA SER A 70 -20.41 8.29 -10.92
C SER A 70 -19.68 6.96 -10.81
N LYS A 71 -20.24 6.00 -10.04
CA LYS A 71 -19.69 4.65 -9.78
C LYS A 71 -19.21 3.89 -11.03
N ARG A 72 -19.59 4.34 -12.23
CA ARG A 72 -19.24 3.76 -13.53
C ARG A 72 -17.83 4.13 -14.01
N GLU A 73 -17.19 5.15 -13.45
CA GLU A 73 -15.84 5.61 -13.85
C GLU A 73 -14.72 5.24 -12.87
N GLN A 74 -15.07 4.69 -11.71
CA GLN A 74 -14.09 4.21 -10.73
C GLN A 74 -13.56 2.83 -11.13
N ASN A 75 -12.81 2.78 -12.23
CA ASN A 75 -11.99 1.62 -12.51
C ASN A 75 -10.92 1.53 -11.43
N THR A 76 -11.16 0.63 -10.47
CA THR A 76 -10.33 0.40 -9.28
C THR A 76 -8.87 0.08 -9.61
N ARG A 77 -8.57 -0.31 -10.86
CA ARG A 77 -7.23 -0.68 -11.34
C ARG A 77 -6.41 0.48 -11.92
N LEU A 78 -7.02 1.62 -12.24
CA LEU A 78 -6.32 2.82 -12.72
C LEU A 78 -6.23 3.82 -11.58
N VAL A 79 -5.01 4.03 -11.09
CA VAL A 79 -4.74 5.01 -10.03
C VAL A 79 -4.89 6.41 -10.61
N ARG A 80 -5.85 7.17 -10.07
CA ARG A 80 -6.00 8.61 -10.37
C ARG A 80 -5.36 9.41 -9.25
N ILE A 81 -4.44 10.29 -9.60
CA ILE A 81 -3.84 11.22 -8.63
C ILE A 81 -4.91 12.29 -8.31
N PRO A 82 -5.30 12.49 -7.04
CA PRO A 82 -6.24 13.54 -6.68
C PRO A 82 -5.60 14.91 -6.92
N THR A 83 -6.37 15.93 -7.29
CA THR A 83 -5.84 17.28 -7.56
C THR A 83 -5.19 17.91 -6.32
N ASP A 84 -5.72 17.60 -5.14
CA ASP A 84 -5.28 18.20 -3.86
C ASP A 84 -4.26 17.32 -3.13
N TRP A 85 -3.59 16.41 -3.85
CA TRP A 85 -2.64 15.44 -3.29
C TRP A 85 -1.38 16.08 -2.68
N LYS A 86 -1.05 17.31 -3.06
CA LYS A 86 0.14 18.05 -2.66
C LYS A 86 -0.25 19.42 -2.14
N LEU A 87 0.07 19.71 -0.89
CA LEU A 87 -0.11 21.06 -0.33
C LEU A 87 0.94 21.99 -0.94
N LEU A 88 0.51 23.01 -1.65
CA LEU A 88 1.40 23.97 -2.33
C LEU A 88 2.29 24.75 -1.35
N GLU A 89 1.81 25.01 -0.13
CA GLU A 89 2.53 25.80 0.87
C GLU A 89 3.67 25.05 1.54
N THR A 90 3.48 23.75 1.81
CA THR A 90 4.42 22.94 2.60
C THR A 90 5.12 21.85 1.79
N GLY A 91 4.65 21.56 0.58
CA GLY A 91 5.11 20.43 -0.23
C GLY A 91 4.77 19.07 0.36
N ILE A 92 3.92 19.02 1.40
CA ILE A 92 3.48 17.78 2.04
C ILE A 92 2.43 17.13 1.16
N TYR A 93 2.54 15.81 1.01
CA TYR A 93 1.57 15.02 0.27
C TYR A 93 0.56 14.42 1.25
N GLU A 94 -0.72 14.67 1.00
CA GLU A 94 -1.80 14.16 1.84
C GLU A 94 -2.87 13.52 0.98
N VAL A 95 -3.15 12.24 1.21
CA VAL A 95 -4.19 11.51 0.48
C VAL A 95 -4.96 10.59 1.42
N HIS A 96 -6.27 10.55 1.24
CA HIS A 96 -7.14 9.60 1.92
C HIS A 96 -7.41 8.40 1.01
N PHE A 97 -7.43 7.22 1.61
CA PHE A 97 -7.63 5.97 0.89
C PHE A 97 -8.52 5.02 1.70
N ILE A 98 -9.11 4.07 0.98
CA ILE A 98 -10.09 3.10 1.47
C ILE A 98 -9.64 1.72 0.99
N LEU A 99 -9.77 0.70 1.83
CA LEU A 99 -9.50 -0.69 1.42
C LEU A 99 -10.66 -1.19 0.55
N ARG A 100 -10.36 -1.78 -0.61
CA ARG A 100 -11.39 -2.39 -1.47
C ARG A 100 -12.17 -3.41 -0.65
N ASN A 101 -13.50 -3.33 -0.74
CA ASN A 101 -14.50 -4.11 0.03
C ASN A 101 -14.86 -3.55 1.42
N LEU A 102 -14.19 -2.50 1.91
CA LEU A 102 -14.49 -1.87 3.21
C LEU A 102 -14.53 -0.35 3.10
N GLU A 103 -15.66 0.18 2.63
CA GLU A 103 -15.87 1.63 2.48
C GLU A 103 -15.97 2.39 3.81
N ASN A 104 -16.23 1.68 4.91
CA ASN A 104 -16.47 2.28 6.23
C ASN A 104 -15.20 2.79 6.92
N ILE A 105 -14.02 2.27 6.56
CA ILE A 105 -12.76 2.63 7.20
C ILE A 105 -11.90 3.43 6.22
N LYS A 106 -11.79 4.73 6.51
CA LYS A 106 -10.85 5.61 5.81
C LYS A 106 -9.48 5.52 6.46
N SER A 107 -8.45 5.61 5.66
CA SER A 107 -7.06 5.66 6.10
C SER A 107 -6.39 6.87 5.46
N LYS A 108 -5.39 7.42 6.13
CA LYS A 108 -4.71 8.65 5.72
C LYS A 108 -3.24 8.35 5.44
N PHE A 109 -2.78 8.80 4.28
CA PHE A 109 -1.40 8.75 3.83
C PHE A 109 -0.83 10.16 3.90
N ILE A 110 0.31 10.30 4.55
CA ILE A 110 1.05 11.55 4.63
C ILE A 110 2.49 11.26 4.21
N ALA A 111 2.99 11.96 3.19
CA ALA A 111 4.40 11.95 2.85
C ALA A 111 5.00 13.35 3.03
N VAL A 112 6.09 13.44 3.79
CA VAL A 112 6.78 14.69 4.10
C VAL A 112 8.18 14.65 3.46
N PRO A 113 8.48 15.51 2.49
CA PRO A 113 9.82 15.61 1.93
C PRO A 113 10.77 16.25 2.95
N TYR A 114 11.92 15.63 3.15
CA TYR A 114 12.99 16.10 4.03
C TYR A 114 14.35 15.93 3.34
N GLY A 115 14.77 16.96 2.61
CA GLY A 115 15.96 16.90 1.74
C GLY A 115 15.79 15.86 0.63
N ASP A 116 16.68 14.87 0.60
CA ASP A 116 16.63 13.69 -0.29
C ASP A 116 15.80 12.53 0.29
N LYS A 117 15.28 12.66 1.51
CA LYS A 117 14.46 11.61 2.13
C LYS A 117 12.99 11.98 2.05
N LEU A 118 12.15 10.97 1.91
CA LEU A 118 10.71 11.06 2.03
C LEU A 118 10.29 10.28 3.28
N ILE A 119 9.64 10.97 4.22
CA ILE A 119 9.07 10.37 5.42
C ILE A 119 7.62 10.03 5.11
N LEU A 120 7.30 8.74 5.12
CA LEU A 120 5.97 8.20 4.88
C LEU A 120 5.32 7.85 6.20
N ASN A 121 4.10 8.34 6.41
CA ASN A 121 3.26 8.00 7.54
C ASN A 121 1.91 7.55 7.04
N ILE A 122 1.45 6.40 7.51
CA ILE A 122 0.16 5.83 7.15
C ILE A 122 -0.55 5.39 8.42
N PHE A 123 -1.82 5.74 8.54
CA PHE A 123 -2.64 5.31 9.67
C PHE A 123 -4.10 5.12 9.26
N PRO A 124 -4.80 4.14 9.86
CA PRO A 124 -6.23 4.01 9.69
C PRO A 124 -6.97 4.98 10.63
N CYS A 125 -8.08 5.56 10.17
CA CYS A 125 -8.94 6.42 10.98
C CYS A 125 -9.87 5.57 11.87
N ILE A 126 -9.29 4.65 12.66
CA ILE A 126 -9.98 3.79 13.62
C ILE A 126 -9.75 4.35 15.04
N LYS A 127 -10.58 3.93 16.02
CA LYS A 127 -10.47 4.35 17.43
C LYS A 127 -9.08 4.09 18.02
N GLU A 128 -8.43 2.97 17.66
CA GLU A 128 -7.04 2.69 17.99
C GLU A 128 -6.13 3.11 16.83
N LYS A 129 -5.42 4.22 17.02
CA LYS A 129 -4.57 4.82 15.98
C LYS A 129 -3.17 4.23 16.02
N LYS A 130 -2.97 3.04 15.44
CA LYS A 130 -1.62 2.59 15.11
C LYS A 130 -1.13 3.37 13.88
N THR A 131 0.01 4.03 14.03
CA THR A 131 0.65 4.77 12.93
C THR A 131 1.86 3.99 12.45
N TYR A 132 1.92 3.77 11.14
CA TYR A 132 3.03 3.10 10.47
C TYR A 132 3.88 4.13 9.75
N SER A 133 5.17 4.14 10.07
CA SER A 133 6.10 5.14 9.57
C SER A 133 7.31 4.49 8.89
N MET A 134 7.74 5.07 7.77
CA MET A 134 8.89 4.61 7.01
C MET A 134 9.63 5.79 6.40
N THR A 135 10.97 5.71 6.36
CA THR A 135 11.78 6.68 5.63
C THR A 135 12.41 6.04 4.40
N VAL A 136 12.26 6.72 3.27
CA VAL A 136 12.74 6.29 1.95
C VAL A 136 13.68 7.35 1.40
N GLN A 137 14.82 6.95 0.83
CA GLN A 137 15.71 7.86 0.11
C GLN A 137 15.23 7.94 -1.34
N THR A 138 14.93 9.13 -1.84
CA THR A 138 14.29 9.28 -3.14
C THR A 138 15.25 8.99 -4.28
N LEU A 139 16.50 9.47 -4.20
CA LEU A 139 17.52 9.21 -5.23
C LEU A 139 17.88 7.72 -5.40
N LYS A 140 17.56 6.86 -4.42
CA LYS A 140 17.78 5.40 -4.53
C LYS A 140 16.82 4.73 -5.51
N TYR A 141 15.61 5.27 -5.67
CA TYR A 141 14.55 4.66 -6.46
C TYR A 141 14.11 5.51 -7.66
N VAL A 142 14.44 6.80 -7.66
CA VAL A 142 14.11 7.74 -8.72
C VAL A 142 15.38 8.46 -9.16
N ASN A 143 15.73 8.33 -10.44
CA ASN A 143 16.80 9.09 -11.07
C ASN A 143 16.25 10.46 -11.55
N PRO A 144 16.69 11.59 -10.95
CA PRO A 144 16.20 12.91 -11.34
C PRO A 144 16.76 13.38 -12.68
N TYR A 145 17.85 12.79 -13.17
CA TYR A 145 18.57 13.24 -14.36
C TYR A 145 18.09 12.57 -15.66
N SER A 146 17.22 11.55 -15.57
CA SER A 146 16.73 10.83 -16.73
C SER A 146 15.39 11.36 -17.20
N ASN A 147 15.33 11.91 -18.41
CA ASN A 147 14.06 12.32 -19.04
C ASN A 147 13.21 11.14 -19.53
N ASN A 148 13.80 9.95 -19.66
CA ASN A 148 13.06 8.74 -20.05
C ASN A 148 12.34 8.12 -18.85
N SER A 149 11.02 7.93 -18.95
CA SER A 149 10.19 7.30 -17.91
C SER A 149 10.64 5.88 -17.57
N LEU A 150 11.19 5.14 -18.55
CA LEU A 150 11.66 3.75 -18.39
C LEU A 150 12.90 3.62 -17.50
N ILE A 151 13.81 4.60 -17.59
CA ILE A 151 15.11 4.59 -16.88
C ILE A 151 15.01 5.36 -15.56
N ARG A 152 13.90 6.08 -15.34
CA ARG A 152 13.69 6.91 -14.16
C ARG A 152 13.57 6.11 -12.88
N TYR A 153 12.98 4.92 -12.94
CA TYR A 153 12.78 4.10 -11.76
C TYR A 153 13.85 3.04 -11.62
N MET A 154 14.38 2.92 -10.41
CA MET A 154 15.41 1.95 -10.04
C MET A 154 14.96 1.14 -8.84
N ASN A 155 15.41 -0.11 -8.73
CA ASN A 155 15.18 -0.97 -7.58
C ASN A 155 13.69 -1.13 -7.18
N LEU A 156 12.81 -1.27 -8.17
CA LEU A 156 11.36 -1.34 -7.97
C LEU A 156 10.91 -2.52 -7.11
N GLY A 157 11.54 -3.69 -7.26
CA GLY A 157 11.26 -4.84 -6.40
C GLY A 157 11.60 -4.57 -4.93
N GLU A 158 12.75 -3.94 -4.65
CA GLU A 158 13.15 -3.63 -3.27
C GLU A 158 12.15 -2.68 -2.60
N ILE A 159 11.77 -1.59 -3.28
CA ILE A 159 10.79 -0.65 -2.70
C ILE A 159 9.40 -1.26 -2.60
N SER A 160 8.97 -2.08 -3.56
CA SER A 160 7.69 -2.82 -3.54
C SER A 160 7.59 -3.66 -2.27
N HIS A 161 8.55 -4.56 -2.04
CA HIS A 161 8.57 -5.41 -0.84
C HIS A 161 8.67 -4.58 0.44
N ARG A 162 9.64 -3.65 0.51
CA ARG A 162 9.88 -2.88 1.72
C ARG A 162 8.69 -2.01 2.11
N PHE A 163 7.98 -1.43 1.13
CA PHE A 163 6.76 -0.66 1.35
C PHE A 163 5.58 -1.57 1.72
N LYS A 164 5.42 -2.69 1.01
CA LYS A 164 4.33 -3.63 1.24
C LYS A 164 4.41 -4.26 2.62
N ASP A 165 5.60 -4.71 3.03
CA ASP A 165 5.84 -5.41 4.30
C ASP A 165 5.75 -4.47 5.50
N LYS A 166 6.29 -3.25 5.41
CA LYS A 166 6.33 -2.33 6.56
C LYS A 166 5.07 -1.51 6.76
N LEU A 167 4.37 -1.16 5.67
CA LEU A 167 3.25 -0.22 5.74
C LEU A 167 1.94 -0.86 5.34
N THR A 168 1.84 -1.42 4.13
CA THR A 168 0.52 -1.79 3.58
C THR A 168 -0.06 -3.07 4.18
N THR A 169 0.76 -4.11 4.39
CA THR A 169 0.34 -5.38 4.97
C THR A 169 -0.12 -5.21 6.41
N PRO A 170 0.67 -4.59 7.32
CA PRO A 170 0.23 -4.43 8.70
C PRO A 170 -0.99 -3.50 8.82
N LEU A 171 -1.08 -2.47 7.98
CA LEU A 171 -2.27 -1.63 7.91
C LEU A 171 -3.51 -2.43 7.48
N ARG A 172 -3.38 -3.26 6.44
CA ARG A 172 -4.49 -4.08 5.94
C ARG A 172 -4.94 -5.08 6.99
N THR A 173 -4.02 -5.72 7.69
CA THR A 173 -4.38 -6.66 8.78
C THR A 173 -5.13 -5.95 9.89
N ASP A 174 -4.68 -4.75 10.30
CA ASP A 174 -5.37 -3.95 11.32
C ASP A 174 -6.79 -3.56 10.89
N ILE A 175 -6.98 -3.12 9.65
CA ILE A 175 -8.29 -2.75 9.11
C ILE A 175 -9.24 -3.96 9.08
N LEU A 176 -8.74 -5.13 8.68
CA LEU A 176 -9.53 -6.37 8.64
C LEU A 176 -9.90 -6.84 10.05
N SER A 177 -8.93 -6.88 10.96
CA SER A 177 -9.14 -7.24 12.36
C SER A 177 -10.16 -6.32 13.04
N ALA A 178 -10.06 -5.00 12.82
CA ALA A 178 -11.03 -4.04 13.36
C ALA A 178 -12.44 -4.19 12.76
N SER A 179 -12.55 -4.75 11.56
CA SER A 179 -13.84 -5.04 10.90
C SER A 179 -14.39 -6.43 11.25
N GLY A 180 -13.68 -7.21 12.08
CA GLY A 180 -14.04 -8.59 12.38
C GLY A 180 -13.91 -9.55 11.19
N LEU A 181 -13.17 -9.17 10.15
CA LEU A 181 -12.95 -9.98 8.96
C LEU A 181 -11.64 -10.75 9.07
N THR A 182 -11.64 -11.97 8.50
CA THR A 182 -10.44 -12.79 8.47
C THR A 182 -9.41 -12.23 7.49
N GLY A 183 -8.15 -12.17 7.92
CA GLY A 183 -7.02 -11.72 7.12
C GLY A 183 -6.09 -12.87 6.72
N PRO A 184 -5.23 -12.66 5.70
CA PRO A 184 -4.22 -13.63 5.30
C PRO A 184 -3.04 -13.74 6.29
N SER A 185 -3.12 -13.09 7.45
CA SER A 185 -2.13 -13.20 8.53
C SER A 185 -2.59 -14.23 9.56
N LEU A 186 -1.62 -14.83 10.28
CA LEU A 186 -1.93 -15.74 11.39
C LEU A 186 -2.82 -15.08 12.46
N GLN A 187 -2.63 -13.78 12.70
CA GLN A 187 -3.48 -12.97 13.60
C GLN A 187 -4.92 -12.82 13.10
N GLY A 188 -5.10 -12.78 11.78
CA GLY A 188 -6.40 -12.64 11.14
C GLY A 188 -7.17 -13.96 11.00
N LEU A 189 -6.64 -15.08 11.49
CA LEU A 189 -7.34 -16.36 11.47
C LEU A 189 -8.34 -16.48 12.64
N PRO A 190 -9.47 -17.16 12.43
CA PRO A 190 -10.37 -17.57 13.51
C PRO A 190 -9.60 -18.29 14.63
N ILE A 191 -10.08 -18.14 15.87
CA ILE A 191 -9.41 -18.71 17.05
C ILE A 191 -9.29 -20.23 16.95
N GLU A 192 -10.28 -20.89 16.35
CA GLU A 192 -10.35 -22.33 16.15
C GLU A 192 -9.18 -22.81 15.29
N LEU A 193 -8.95 -22.15 14.16
CA LEU A 193 -7.83 -22.48 13.26
C LEU A 193 -6.47 -22.17 13.89
N ARG A 194 -6.39 -21.11 14.71
CA ARG A 194 -5.15 -20.80 15.44
C ARG A 194 -4.83 -21.87 16.48
N LEU A 195 -5.84 -22.43 17.14
CA LEU A 195 -5.67 -23.54 18.08
C LEU A 195 -5.26 -24.83 17.37
N GLU A 196 -5.88 -25.16 16.23
CA GLU A 196 -5.46 -26.33 15.43
C GLU A 196 -4.00 -26.21 14.97
N ILE A 197 -3.59 -25.04 14.48
CA ILE A 197 -2.18 -24.81 14.10
C ILE A 197 -1.27 -24.91 15.32
N ALA A 198 -1.69 -24.41 16.48
CA ALA A 198 -0.93 -24.50 17.72
C ALA A 198 -0.77 -25.95 18.21
N ASP A 199 -1.80 -26.79 18.04
CA ASP A 199 -1.74 -28.22 18.40
C ASP A 199 -0.84 -29.03 17.45
N MET A 200 -0.60 -28.53 16.23
CA MET A 200 0.37 -29.13 15.29
C MET A 200 1.82 -28.73 15.57
N LEU A 201 2.08 -27.80 16.51
CA LEU A 201 3.41 -27.28 16.82
C LEU A 201 3.95 -27.86 18.13
N ASP A 202 5.26 -28.13 18.16
CA ASP A 202 5.95 -28.55 19.38
C ASP A 202 5.99 -27.40 20.41
N LEU A 203 6.10 -27.75 21.69
CA LEU A 203 6.12 -26.77 22.80
C LEU A 203 7.22 -25.71 22.66
N LEU A 204 8.38 -26.10 22.11
CA LEU A 204 9.50 -25.19 21.84
C LEU A 204 9.17 -24.19 20.73
N ASP A 205 8.48 -24.63 19.68
CA ASP A 205 8.10 -23.76 18.57
C ASP A 205 6.94 -22.83 18.95
N LEU A 206 6.03 -23.29 19.82
CA LEU A 206 5.03 -22.43 20.45
C LEU A 206 5.66 -21.32 21.31
N GLN A 207 6.69 -21.64 22.10
CA GLN A 207 7.42 -20.63 22.87
C GLN A 207 8.09 -19.60 21.95
N ARG A 208 8.71 -20.07 20.86
CA ARG A 208 9.32 -19.18 19.85
C ARG A 208 8.27 -18.27 19.20
N LEU A 209 7.09 -18.80 18.88
CA LEU A 209 5.98 -18.04 18.33
C LEU A 209 5.53 -16.93 19.30
N GLY A 210 5.42 -17.26 20.59
CA GLY A 210 5.10 -16.29 21.64
C GLY A 210 6.11 -15.15 21.76
N LEU A 211 7.39 -15.38 21.44
CA LEU A 211 8.42 -14.34 21.45
C LEU A 211 8.35 -13.38 20.25
N CYS A 212 7.61 -13.72 19.18
CA CYS A 212 7.56 -12.93 17.96
C CYS A 212 6.67 -11.68 18.06
N SER A 213 5.60 -11.73 18.86
CA SER A 213 4.69 -10.59 19.02
C SER A 213 3.99 -10.62 20.37
N LYS A 214 3.58 -9.44 20.86
CA LYS A 214 2.81 -9.33 22.10
C LYS A 214 1.49 -10.10 22.02
N GLU A 215 0.81 -10.05 20.87
CA GLU A 215 -0.46 -10.74 20.66
C GLU A 215 -0.29 -12.27 20.67
N PHE A 216 0.82 -12.78 20.11
CA PHE A 216 1.13 -14.21 20.17
C PHE A 216 1.57 -14.65 21.57
N TYR A 217 2.24 -13.78 22.32
CA TYR A 217 2.55 -14.04 23.72
C TYR A 217 1.28 -14.18 24.57
N GLU A 218 0.32 -13.27 24.40
CA GLU A 218 -0.98 -13.35 25.09
C GLU A 218 -1.77 -14.61 24.67
N PHE A 219 -1.77 -14.95 23.38
CA PHE A 219 -2.36 -16.18 22.88
C PHE A 219 -1.70 -17.43 23.49
N PHE A 220 -0.37 -17.46 23.59
CA PHE A 220 0.38 -18.53 24.22
C PHE A 220 0.04 -18.68 25.71
N LEU A 221 -0.05 -17.58 26.45
CA LEU A 221 -0.47 -17.60 27.86
C LEU A 221 -1.89 -18.16 28.02
N HIS A 222 -2.81 -17.77 27.14
CA HIS A 222 -4.17 -18.31 27.14
C HIS A 222 -4.19 -19.82 26.87
N LEU A 223 -3.35 -20.28 25.94
CA LEU A 223 -3.22 -21.70 25.59
C LEU A 223 -2.65 -22.54 26.74
N LEU A 224 -1.69 -21.99 27.50
CA LEU A 224 -1.16 -22.60 28.71
C LEU A 224 -2.19 -22.66 29.85
N SER A 225 -3.12 -21.70 29.92
CA SER A 225 -4.17 -21.69 30.95
C SER A 225 -5.31 -22.68 30.70
N LEU A 226 -5.44 -23.18 29.47
CA LEU A 226 -6.48 -24.13 29.04
C LEU A 226 -6.04 -25.60 29.16
N LYS A 227 -4.73 -25.86 29.33
CA LYS A 227 -4.16 -27.20 29.53
C LYS A 227 -3.93 -27.47 31.01
#